data_AF-A0A1G7P3J1-F1
#
_entry.id   AF-A0A1G7P3J1-F1
#
_cell.length_a   1.000
_cell.length_b   1.000
_cell.length_c   1.000
_cell.angle_alpha   90.00
_cell.angle_beta   90.00
_cell.angle_gamma   90.00
#
_symmetry.space_group_name_H-M   'P 1'
#
loop_
_entity.id
_entity.type
_entity.pdbx_description
1 polymer ?
#
loop_
_entity_poly.entity_id
_entity_poly.type
_entity_poly.pdbx_seq_one_letter_code
_entity_poly.pdbx_strand_id
1 'polypeptide(L)'
;MKALKMGIIALVLGGGIAITQSSFRSAETDTLWGNNSGTFVNLTGIAEDNSDNPADGTYSCAESARVCTGTSATTPTQISDLSNQSPGTFSLN
;
A
#
# COMPACT_ATOMS: atom_id res chain seq x y z
N MET A 1 48.46 -4.61 50.55
CA MET A 1 48.54 -5.56 49.42
C MET A 1 47.46 -6.62 49.62
N LYS A 2 46.43 -6.68 48.76
CA LYS A 2 45.33 -7.65 48.84
C LYS A 2 45.44 -8.65 47.67
N ALA A 3 45.69 -9.90 48.02
CA ALA A 3 45.57 -11.11 47.19
C ALA A 3 44.07 -11.42 46.95
N LEU A 4 43.62 -12.28 46.02
CA LEU A 4 44.07 -12.87 44.77
C LEU A 4 42.81 -13.63 44.27
N LYS A 5 42.44 -13.46 43.00
CA LYS A 5 41.70 -14.35 42.07
C LYS A 5 40.56 -15.26 42.58
N MET A 6 39.45 -15.24 41.83
CA MET A 6 38.74 -16.37 41.17
C MET A 6 37.22 -16.20 41.24
N GLY A 7 36.55 -16.23 40.08
CA GLY A 7 35.10 -16.29 40.02
C GLY A 7 34.53 -15.89 38.64
N ILE A 8 34.81 -16.67 37.62
CA ILE A 8 34.08 -16.65 36.34
C ILE A 8 32.74 -17.33 36.57
N ILE A 9 31.61 -16.63 36.37
CA ILE A 9 30.33 -17.26 36.03
C ILE A 9 29.70 -16.47 34.89
N ALA A 10 29.55 -17.18 33.77
CA ALA A 10 28.87 -16.78 32.57
C ALA A 10 27.36 -16.66 32.79
N LEU A 11 26.72 -15.70 32.10
CA LEU A 11 25.36 -15.89 31.64
C LEU A 11 25.29 -15.49 30.16
N VAL A 12 25.36 -16.53 29.32
CA VAL A 12 25.05 -16.48 27.90
C VAL A 12 23.55 -16.25 27.76
N LEU A 13 23.17 -15.01 27.47
CA LEU A 13 21.90 -14.65 26.83
C LEU A 13 22.31 -14.24 25.41
N GLY A 14 22.28 -15.11 24.40
CA GLY A 14 21.15 -15.93 24.02
C GLY A 14 20.31 -15.11 23.04
N GLY A 15 20.52 -15.35 21.74
CA GLY A 15 19.63 -14.87 20.68
C GLY A 15 20.26 -13.85 19.75
N GLY A 16 20.94 -14.34 18.71
CA GLY A 16 21.27 -13.50 17.56
C GLY A 16 19.99 -12.95 16.95
N ILE A 17 19.88 -11.63 16.88
CA ILE A 17 18.94 -11.01 15.96
C ILE A 17 19.67 -11.00 14.63
N ALA A 18 19.31 -11.97 13.79
CA ALA A 18 19.73 -12.05 12.41
C ALA A 18 19.58 -10.65 11.79
N ILE A 19 20.66 -10.15 11.21
CA ILE A 19 20.58 -9.11 10.20
C ILE A 19 19.90 -9.81 9.02
N THR A 20 18.57 -9.88 9.04
CA THR A 20 17.82 -10.30 7.87
C THR A 20 18.13 -9.19 6.87
N GLN A 21 18.89 -9.55 5.84
CA GLN A 21 19.02 -8.73 4.66
C GLN A 21 17.59 -8.51 4.22
N SER A 22 17.08 -7.31 4.52
CA SER A 22 15.83 -6.83 3.95
C SER A 22 16.12 -6.80 2.46
N SER A 23 15.80 -7.89 1.79
CA SER A 23 15.63 -7.90 0.35
C SER A 23 14.54 -6.87 0.12
N PHE A 24 14.98 -5.63 -0.13
CA PHE A 24 14.18 -4.57 -0.71
C PHE A 24 13.73 -5.11 -2.06
N ARG A 25 12.68 -5.93 -2.05
CA ARG A 25 11.74 -5.92 -3.15
C ARG A 25 11.23 -4.50 -3.11
N SER A 26 11.68 -3.70 -4.09
CA SER A 26 11.00 -2.47 -4.45
C SER A 26 9.52 -2.82 -4.41
N ALA A 27 8.76 -2.28 -3.46
CA ALA A 27 7.33 -2.43 -3.48
C ALA A 27 6.93 -1.84 -4.82
N GLU A 28 6.60 -2.71 -5.78
CA GLU A 28 6.00 -2.31 -7.04
C GLU A 28 4.85 -1.41 -6.61
N THR A 29 5.01 -0.11 -6.85
CA THR A 29 4.13 0.88 -6.26
C THR A 29 2.86 0.80 -7.09
N ASP A 30 2.01 -0.12 -6.67
CA ASP A 30 0.73 -0.43 -7.27
C ASP A 30 0.00 0.90 -7.50
N THR A 31 -0.13 1.28 -8.76
CA THR A 31 -0.71 2.57 -9.15
C THR A 31 -2.21 2.45 -8.98
N LEU A 32 -2.84 3.41 -8.29
CA LEU A 32 -4.29 3.42 -8.14
C LEU A 32 -4.90 3.93 -9.46
N TRP A 33 -5.82 3.17 -10.00
CA TRP A 33 -6.51 3.48 -11.25
C TRP A 33 -8.02 3.55 -11.01
N GLY A 34 -8.66 4.58 -11.55
CA GLY A 34 -10.11 4.72 -11.62
C GLY A 34 -10.64 4.32 -13.00
N ASN A 35 -11.76 3.60 -13.07
CA ASN A 35 -12.47 3.32 -14.32
C ASN A 35 -13.66 4.26 -14.48
N ASN A 36 -13.56 5.19 -15.42
CA ASN A 36 -14.68 6.00 -15.87
C ASN A 36 -15.26 5.43 -17.16
N SER A 37 -16.28 4.57 -17.07
CA SER A 37 -17.00 4.04 -18.24
C SER A 37 -16.09 3.45 -19.33
N GLY A 38 -15.04 2.73 -18.92
CA GLY A 38 -14.05 2.13 -19.83
C GLY A 38 -12.77 2.94 -20.04
N THR A 39 -12.69 4.17 -19.53
CA THR A 39 -11.44 4.96 -19.52
C THR A 39 -10.74 4.80 -18.18
N PHE A 40 -9.47 4.41 -18.18
CA PHE A 40 -8.66 4.31 -16.97
C PHE A 40 -7.94 5.63 -16.68
N VAL A 41 -8.07 6.13 -15.45
CA VAL A 41 -7.44 7.37 -14.97
C VAL A 41 -6.52 7.02 -13.81
N ASN A 42 -5.30 7.57 -13.80
CA ASN A 42 -4.39 7.40 -12.68
C ASN A 42 -4.82 8.30 -11.50
N LEU A 43 -5.14 7.68 -10.37
CA LEU A 43 -5.56 8.31 -9.12
C LEU A 43 -4.46 8.33 -8.06
N THR A 44 -3.25 7.94 -8.43
CA THR A 44 -2.12 7.88 -7.49
C THR A 44 -1.82 9.29 -6.99
N GLY A 45 -1.96 9.47 -5.67
CA GLY A 45 -1.80 10.77 -5.01
C GLY A 45 -3.02 11.70 -5.11
N ILE A 46 -4.11 11.26 -5.74
CA ILE A 46 -5.41 11.94 -5.68
C ILE A 46 -6.15 11.42 -4.44
N ALA A 47 -6.69 12.32 -3.63
CA ALA A 47 -7.45 11.94 -2.45
C ALA A 47 -8.86 11.49 -2.82
N GLU A 48 -9.37 10.49 -2.10
CA GLU A 48 -10.77 10.09 -2.18
C GLU A 48 -11.65 11.01 -1.33
N ASP A 49 -12.74 11.50 -1.91
CA ASP A 49 -13.75 12.30 -1.23
C ASP A 49 -15.15 11.84 -1.68
N ASN A 50 -15.84 11.13 -0.78
CA ASN A 50 -17.21 10.66 -0.98
C ASN A 50 -18.23 11.50 -0.22
N SER A 51 -17.87 12.73 0.19
CA SER A 51 -18.81 13.64 0.84
C SER A 51 -19.84 14.21 -0.16
N ASP A 52 -20.93 14.78 0.35
CA ASP A 52 -21.96 15.42 -0.48
C ASP A 52 -21.44 16.65 -1.28
N ASN A 53 -20.28 17.20 -0.88
CA ASN A 53 -19.64 18.33 -1.54
C ASN A 53 -18.11 18.08 -1.62
N PRO A 54 -17.66 17.29 -2.61
CA PRO A 54 -16.26 16.91 -2.72
C PRO A 54 -15.35 18.13 -2.95
N ALA A 55 -14.12 18.06 -2.46
CA ALA A 55 -13.11 19.08 -2.72
C ALA A 55 -12.58 18.99 -4.18
N ASP A 56 -12.10 20.10 -4.74
CA ASP A 56 -11.50 20.11 -6.07
C ASP A 56 -10.24 19.23 -6.11
N GLY A 57 -10.05 18.47 -7.18
CA GLY A 57 -8.90 17.58 -7.35
C GLY A 57 -8.98 16.32 -6.49
N THR A 58 -10.19 15.91 -6.10
CA THR A 58 -10.47 14.63 -5.45
C THR A 58 -11.21 13.69 -6.40
N TYR A 59 -11.17 12.40 -6.09
CA TYR A 59 -12.02 11.42 -6.77
C TYR A 59 -13.07 10.89 -5.80
N SER A 60 -14.22 10.48 -6.32
CA SER A 60 -15.20 9.73 -5.53
C SER A 60 -15.36 8.32 -6.08
N CYS A 61 -15.50 7.36 -5.17
CA CYS A 61 -15.94 6.01 -5.44
C CYS A 61 -17.17 5.70 -4.58
N ALA A 62 -18.36 5.96 -5.11
CA ALA A 62 -19.60 5.63 -4.43
C ALA A 62 -19.98 4.18 -4.69
N GLU A 63 -20.19 3.37 -3.64
CA GLU A 63 -20.56 1.95 -3.77
C GLU A 63 -21.72 1.76 -4.75
N SER A 64 -21.47 0.97 -5.79
CA SER A 64 -22.43 0.63 -6.84
C SER A 64 -22.07 -0.74 -7.39
N ALA A 65 -22.94 -1.35 -8.19
CA ALA A 65 -22.72 -2.70 -8.73
C ALA A 65 -21.57 -2.82 -9.76
N ARG A 66 -20.77 -1.77 -10.00
CA ARG A 66 -19.63 -1.75 -10.94
C ARG A 66 -18.32 -1.52 -10.20
N VAL A 67 -17.16 -1.70 -10.84
CA VAL A 67 -15.84 -1.41 -10.26
C VAL A 67 -15.46 0.04 -10.57
N CYS A 68 -15.12 0.83 -9.56
CA CYS A 68 -14.69 2.23 -9.71
C CYS A 68 -13.16 2.36 -9.71
N THR A 69 -12.46 1.58 -8.87
CA THR A 69 -11.03 1.74 -8.60
C THR A 69 -10.37 0.38 -8.40
N GLY A 70 -9.06 0.34 -8.58
CA GLY A 70 -8.21 -0.80 -8.26
C GLY A 70 -6.75 -0.45 -8.49
N THR A 71 -5.84 -1.34 -8.10
CA THR A 71 -4.41 -1.15 -8.30
C THR A 71 -3.89 -1.92 -9.50
N SER A 72 -2.93 -1.35 -10.23
CA SER A 72 -2.19 -2.05 -11.27
C SER A 72 -0.82 -1.42 -11.45
N ALA A 73 0.20 -2.22 -11.78
CA ALA A 73 1.55 -1.74 -12.03
C ALA A 73 1.69 -0.98 -13.37
N THR A 74 0.75 -1.18 -14.29
CA THR A 74 0.72 -0.52 -15.61
C THR A 74 -0.67 0.03 -15.89
N THR A 75 -0.81 0.86 -16.93
CA THR A 75 -2.13 1.37 -17.35
C THR A 75 -3.03 0.20 -17.75
N PRO A 76 -4.15 -0.03 -17.05
CA PRO A 76 -5.08 -1.10 -17.37
C PRO A 76 -5.74 -0.88 -18.73
N THR A 77 -6.09 -1.97 -19.40
CA THR A 77 -6.88 -1.93 -20.65
C THR A 77 -8.30 -2.46 -20.44
N GLN A 78 -8.50 -3.24 -19.39
CA GLN A 78 -9.77 -3.84 -18.99
C GLN A 78 -9.84 -3.93 -17.46
N ILE A 79 -11.06 -4.02 -16.91
CA ILE A 79 -11.28 -4.02 -15.45
C ILE A 79 -10.58 -5.23 -14.80
N SER A 80 -10.50 -6.37 -15.49
CA SER A 80 -9.80 -7.56 -15.01
C SER A 80 -8.28 -7.39 -14.85
N ASP A 81 -7.69 -6.34 -15.40
CA ASP A 81 -6.26 -6.03 -15.19
C ASP A 81 -6.02 -5.32 -13.84
N LEU A 82 -7.09 -4.90 -13.16
CA LEU A 82 -7.01 -4.29 -11.84
C LEU A 82 -6.97 -5.38 -10.76
N SER A 83 -6.04 -5.23 -9.83
CA SER A 83 -6.02 -5.90 -8.53
C SER A 83 -6.70 -5.04 -7.47
N ASN A 84 -7.04 -5.61 -6.31
CA ASN A 84 -7.63 -4.86 -5.16
C ASN A 84 -8.82 -3.96 -5.56
N GLN A 85 -9.73 -4.51 -6.37
CA GLN A 85 -10.83 -3.76 -6.94
C GLN A 85 -11.82 -3.29 -5.86
N SER A 86 -12.21 -2.03 -5.93
CA SER A 86 -13.32 -1.49 -5.15
C SER A 86 -14.57 -1.34 -6.02
N PRO A 87 -15.71 -1.89 -5.61
CA PRO A 87 -16.97 -1.64 -6.29
C PRO A 87 -17.38 -0.17 -6.07
N GLY A 88 -17.70 0.54 -7.15
CA GLY A 88 -18.34 1.83 -7.10
C GLY A 88 -18.62 2.46 -8.46
N THR A 89 -19.12 3.68 -8.42
CA THR A 89 -19.17 4.62 -9.54
C THR A 89 -18.07 5.65 -9.33
N PHE A 90 -17.28 5.86 -10.38
CA PHE A 90 -16.16 6.79 -10.36
C PHE A 90 -16.58 8.17 -10.85
N SER A 91 -16.17 9.23 -10.15
CA SER A 91 -16.26 10.61 -10.62
C SER A 91 -15.03 11.41 -10.19
N LEU A 92 -14.65 12.39 -11.02
CA LEU A 92 -13.59 13.34 -10.74
C LEU A 92 -14.22 14.70 -10.52
N ASN A 93 -13.81 15.38 -9.45
CA ASN A 93 -14.21 16.74 -9.16
C ASN A 93 -13.09 17.71 -9.50
#